data_AF-A0A0P0X6L7-F1
#
_entry.id   AF-A0A0P0X6L7-F1
#
_cell.length_a   1.000
_cell.length_b   1.000
_cell.length_c   1.000
_cell.angle_alpha   90.00
_cell.angle_beta   90.00
_cell.angle_gamma   90.00
#
_symmetry.space_group_name_H-M   'P 1'
#
loop_
_entity.id
_entity.type
_entity.pdbx_description
1 polymer ?
#
loop_
_entity_poly.entity_id
_entity_poly.type
_entity_poly.pdbx_seq_one_letter_code
_entity_poly.pdbx_strand_id
1 'polypeptide(L)'
;MDMHVYMGYCGWEAFKTLAHNYFLVDDHPLFPEIRQLLAGVEATPAEVSEMLLRCEDAGVALRGLAELLKEKKKQEARRDGQQQQ
;
A
#
# COMPACT_ATOMS: atom_id res chain seq x y z
N MET A 1 -11.98 -11.88 24.96
CA MET A 1 -10.93 -12.01 23.94
C MET A 1 -10.66 -10.61 23.47
N ASP A 2 -9.47 -10.09 23.79
CA ASP A 2 -9.02 -8.84 23.21
C ASP A 2 -8.75 -9.13 21.73
N MET A 3 -9.83 -9.15 20.95
CA MET A 3 -9.73 -9.11 19.51
C MET A 3 -9.40 -7.66 19.22
N HIS A 4 -8.16 -7.26 19.49
CA HIS A 4 -7.48 -6.39 18.55
C HIS A 4 -7.57 -7.14 17.21
N VAL A 5 -8.73 -7.03 16.55
CA VAL A 5 -8.78 -7.01 15.11
C VAL A 5 -7.81 -5.88 14.83
N TYR A 6 -6.55 -6.24 14.56
CA TYR A 6 -5.58 -5.34 14.03
C TYR A 6 -6.30 -4.81 12.80
N MET A 7 -6.91 -3.63 12.93
CA MET A 7 -7.86 -3.10 11.96
C MET A 7 -7.13 -3.17 10.64
N GLY A 8 -7.60 -4.03 9.72
CA GLY A 8 -6.75 -4.67 8.74
C GLY A 8 -5.93 -3.67 7.93
N TYR A 9 -4.70 -3.40 8.37
CA TYR A 9 -3.75 -2.62 7.62
C TYR A 9 -2.98 -3.59 6.73
N CYS A 10 -2.81 -3.20 5.48
CA CYS A 10 -2.06 -3.94 4.49
C CYS A 10 -0.57 -3.80 4.82
N GLY A 11 -0.08 -4.71 5.65
CA GLY A 11 1.34 -4.87 5.85
C GLY A 11 2.03 -5.35 4.56
N TRP A 12 3.35 -5.30 4.57
CA TRP A 12 4.19 -5.79 3.47
C TRP A 12 3.83 -7.23 3.06
N GLU A 13 3.60 -8.12 4.04
CA GLU A 13 3.26 -9.52 3.77
C GLU A 13 1.89 -9.67 3.11
N ALA A 14 0.88 -8.93 3.59
CA ALA A 14 -0.45 -8.93 2.98
C ALA A 14 -0.38 -8.46 1.52
N PHE A 15 0.32 -7.35 1.26
CA PHE A 15 0.52 -6.84 -0.09
C PHE A 15 1.21 -7.86 -1.01
N LYS A 16 2.29 -8.53 -0.55
CA LYS A 16 2.96 -9.57 -1.33
C LYS A 16 2.02 -10.71 -1.70
N THR A 17 1.25 -11.20 -0.72
CA THR A 17 0.27 -12.26 -0.97
C THR A 17 -0.77 -11.83 -2.00
N LEU A 18 -1.25 -10.58 -1.94
CA LEU A 18 -2.18 -10.05 -2.95
C LEU A 18 -1.52 -9.96 -4.33
N ALA A 19 -0.33 -9.37 -4.44
CA ALA A 19 0.39 -9.24 -5.70
C ALA A 19 0.67 -10.61 -6.35
N HIS A 20 1.10 -11.60 -5.56
CA HIS A 20 1.28 -12.96 -6.03
C HIS A 20 -0.05 -13.62 -6.42
N ASN A 21 -1.12 -13.44 -5.64
CA ASN A 21 -2.43 -14.04 -5.95
C ASN A 21 -3.09 -13.45 -7.22
N TYR A 22 -2.92 -12.16 -7.47
CA TYR A 22 -3.53 -11.49 -8.61
C TYR A 22 -2.68 -11.57 -9.89
N PHE A 23 -1.37 -11.38 -9.76
CA PHE A 23 -0.47 -11.26 -10.90
C PHE A 23 0.58 -12.37 -11.00
N LEU A 24 0.65 -13.28 -10.02
CA LEU A 24 1.69 -14.32 -9.93
C LEU A 24 3.12 -13.74 -9.99
N VAL A 25 3.29 -12.54 -9.43
CA VAL A 25 4.59 -11.86 -9.32
C VAL A 25 5.11 -11.96 -7.90
N ASP A 26 6.30 -12.54 -7.75
CA ASP A 26 7.00 -12.62 -6.46
C ASP A 26 7.88 -11.39 -6.17
N ASP A 27 8.31 -10.69 -7.23
CA ASP A 27 9.11 -9.47 -7.11
C ASP A 27 8.79 -8.48 -8.24
N HIS A 28 8.87 -7.19 -7.95
CA HIS A 28 8.70 -6.12 -8.92
C HIS A 28 9.57 -4.92 -8.51
N PRO A 29 10.17 -4.16 -9.45
CA PRO A 29 11.00 -3.00 -9.12
C PRO A 29 10.30 -1.93 -8.25
N LEU A 30 8.97 -1.89 -8.25
CA LEU A 30 8.16 -0.99 -7.40
C LEU A 30 7.88 -1.53 -5.99
N PHE A 31 8.18 -2.79 -5.70
CA PHE A 31 7.91 -3.41 -4.41
C PHE A 31 8.63 -2.72 -3.24
N PRO A 32 9.94 -2.39 -3.33
CA PRO A 32 10.62 -1.65 -2.27
C PRO A 32 9.97 -0.29 -2.00
N GLU A 33 9.52 0.39 -3.06
CA GLU A 33 8.85 1.68 -2.97
C GLU A 33 7.49 1.55 -2.27
N ILE A 34 6.65 0.62 -2.72
CA ILE A 34 5.34 0.34 -2.10
C ILE A 34 5.50 -0.07 -0.63
N ARG A 35 6.50 -0.88 -0.30
CA ARG A 35 6.81 -1.27 1.09
C ARG A 35 7.10 -0.05 1.96
N GLN A 36 7.90 0.89 1.48
CA GLN A 36 8.22 2.14 2.19
C GLN A 36 7.02 3.08 2.31
N LEU A 37 6.10 3.01 1.35
CA LEU A 37 4.86 3.78 1.35
C LEU A 37 3.85 3.21 2.34
N LEU A 38 3.57 1.90 2.28
CA LEU A 38 2.69 1.17 3.22
C LEU A 38 3.17 1.29 4.68
N ALA A 39 4.48 1.45 4.91
CA ALA A 39 5.01 1.68 6.26
C ALA A 39 4.66 3.06 6.83
N GLY A 40 4.31 4.03 5.98
CA GLY A 40 4.00 5.40 6.39
C GLY A 40 2.57 5.84 6.08
N VAL A 41 1.73 4.94 5.56
CA VAL A 41 0.31 5.22 5.28
C VAL A 41 -0.54 4.05 5.73
N GLU A 42 -1.72 4.36 6.24
CA GLU A 42 -2.74 3.36 6.55
C GLU A 42 -3.54 3.01 5.29
N ALA A 43 -3.24 1.86 4.70
CA ALA A 43 -4.01 1.27 3.61
C ALA A 43 -4.58 -0.09 4.05
N THR A 44 -5.79 -0.43 3.63
CA THR A 44 -6.39 -1.74 3.96
C THR A 44 -6.11 -2.77 2.86
N PRO A 45 -6.05 -4.08 3.16
CA PRO A 45 -5.91 -5.11 2.14
C PRO A 45 -7.00 -5.02 1.07
N ALA A 46 -8.23 -4.64 1.44
CA ALA A 46 -9.33 -4.45 0.50
C ALA A 46 -9.07 -3.28 -0.46
N GLU A 47 -8.60 -2.12 0.04
CA GLU A 47 -8.23 -0.96 -0.79
C GLU A 47 -7.08 -1.31 -1.74
N VAL A 48 -6.06 -2.00 -1.24
CA VAL A 48 -4.95 -2.49 -2.05
C VAL A 48 -5.42 -3.48 -3.11
N SER A 49 -6.22 -4.49 -2.74
CA SER A 49 -6.80 -5.46 -3.67
C SER A 49 -7.61 -4.77 -4.77
N GLU A 50 -8.45 -3.79 -4.42
CA GLU A 50 -9.24 -3.04 -5.41
C GLU A 50 -8.33 -2.31 -6.40
N MET A 51 -7.28 -1.64 -5.90
CA MET A 51 -6.30 -0.97 -6.77
C MET A 51 -5.56 -1.93 -7.70
N LEU A 52 -5.25 -3.13 -7.20
CA LEU A 52 -4.66 -4.18 -8.03
C LEU A 52 -5.65 -4.67 -9.10
N LEU A 53 -6.90 -4.93 -8.73
CA LEU A 53 -7.95 -5.40 -9.65
C LEU A 53 -8.37 -4.37 -10.72
N ARG A 54 -8.08 -3.07 -10.52
CA ARG A 54 -8.36 -2.03 -11.53
C ARG A 54 -7.51 -2.18 -12.80
N CYS A 55 -6.43 -2.95 -12.76
CA CYS A 55 -5.54 -3.15 -13.90
C CYS A 55 -5.14 -4.62 -14.00
N GLU A 56 -5.18 -5.17 -15.21
CA GLU A 56 -4.73 -6.54 -15.47
C GLU A 56 -3.20 -6.64 -15.52
N ASP A 57 -2.52 -5.52 -15.77
CA ASP A 57 -1.07 -5.43 -15.79
C ASP A 57 -0.52 -5.08 -14.40
N ALA A 58 0.35 -5.93 -13.87
CA ALA A 58 0.99 -5.76 -12.58
C ALA A 58 1.77 -4.44 -12.50
N GLY A 59 2.52 -4.07 -13.54
CA GLY A 59 3.30 -2.83 -13.57
C GLY A 59 2.41 -1.60 -13.49
N VAL A 60 1.31 -1.58 -14.24
CA VAL A 60 0.32 -0.48 -14.20
C VAL A 60 -0.37 -0.43 -12.84
N ALA A 61 -0.84 -1.57 -12.34
CA ALA A 61 -1.52 -1.68 -11.05
C ALA A 61 -0.64 -1.19 -9.89
N LEU A 62 0.60 -1.65 -9.84
CA LEU A 62 1.59 -1.29 -8.82
C LEU A 62 1.98 0.18 -8.90
N ARG A 63 2.11 0.72 -10.11
CA ARG A 63 2.37 2.15 -10.30
C ARG A 63 1.21 3.00 -9.81
N GLY A 64 -0.02 2.62 -10.13
CA GLY A 64 -1.23 3.30 -9.64
C GLY A 64 -1.34 3.25 -8.12
N LEU A 65 -1.04 2.11 -7.51
CA LEU A 65 -1.00 1.96 -6.05
C LEU A 65 0.09 2.83 -5.42
N ALA A 66 1.32 2.82 -5.97
CA ALA A 66 2.42 3.63 -5.44
C ALA A 66 2.10 5.13 -5.48
N GLU A 67 1.51 5.62 -6.57
CA GLU A 67 1.09 7.03 -6.67
C GLU A 67 0.01 7.37 -5.62
N LEU A 68 -1.02 6.52 -5.47
CA LEU A 68 -2.06 6.71 -4.45
C LEU A 68 -1.46 6.77 -3.03
N LEU A 69 -0.57 5.84 -2.70
CA LEU A 69 0.07 5.79 -1.38
C LEU A 69 1.01 6.99 -1.17
N LYS A 70 1.72 7.46 -2.20
CA LYS A 70 2.52 8.70 -2.12
C LYS A 70 1.67 9.90 -1.81
N GLU A 71 0.50 10.02 -2.44
CA GLU A 71 -0.42 11.12 -2.19
C GLU A 71 -0.93 11.10 -0.74
N LYS A 72 -1.32 9.93 -0.23
CA LYS A 72 -1.72 9.75 1.18
C LYS A 72 -0.56 10.13 2.12
N LYS A 73 0.64 9.59 1.88
CA LYS A 73 1.84 9.88 2.67
C LYS A 73 2.20 11.36 2.70
N LYS A 74 2.08 12.05 1.55
CA LYS A 74 2.36 13.49 1.44
C LYS A 74 1.35 14.33 2.22
N GLN A 75 0.09 13.91 2.28
CA GLN A 75 -0.94 14.57 3.10
C GLN A 75 -0.68 14.37 4.59
N GLU A 76 -0.30 13.16 5.00
CA GLU A 76 0.05 12.85 6.39
C GLU A 76 1.32 13.59 6.84
N ALA A 77 2.38 13.58 6.03
CA ALA A 77 3.63 14.30 6.32
C ALA A 77 3.44 15.83 6.43
N ARG A 78 2.49 16.41 5.68
CA ARG A 78 2.17 17.85 5.78
C ARG A 78 1.47 18.21 7.08
N ARG A 79 0.72 17.29 7.68
CA ARG A 79 0.11 17.51 9.00
C ARG A 79 1.16 17.48 10.11
N ASP A 80 2.16 16.60 10.00
CA ASP A 80 3.23 16.51 11.00
C ASP A 80 4.22 17.69 10.89
N GLY A 81 4.53 18.13 9.66
CA GLY A 81 5.48 19.21 9.41
C GLY A 81 5.03 20.62 9.79
N GLN A 82 3.76 20.86 10.13
CA GLN A 82 3.29 22.20 10.55
C GLN A 82 3.53 22.53 12.03
N GLN A 83 4.22 21.67 12.79
CA GLN A 83 4.63 22.02 14.16
C GLN A 83 6.05 22.63 14.26
N GLN A 84 6.75 22.88 13.15
CA GLN A 84 7.97 23.70 13.18
C GLN A 84 7.68 25.14 12.76
N GLN A 85 7.24 25.89 13.78
CA GLN A 85 7.53 27.29 14.13
C GLN A 85 7.47 28.37 13.04
#